data_AF-A0A9P1N4F2-F1
#
_entry.id   AF-A0A9P1N4F2-F1
#
_cell.length_a   1.000
_cell.length_b   1.000
_cell.length_c   1.000
_cell.angle_alpha   90.00
_cell.angle_beta   90.00
_cell.angle_gamma   90.00
#
_symmetry.space_group_name_H-M   'P 1'
#
loop_
_entity.id
_entity.type
_entity.pdbx_description
1 polymer ?
#
loop_
_entity_poly.entity_id
_entity_poly.type
_entity_poly.pdbx_seq_one_letter_code
_entity_poly.pdbx_strand_id
1 'polypeptide(L)'
;MTILPSSSKKKCVLRKIRKSPRPEQSLKRSALSSPRIEPASKKSVAAGDSASTSGGGGVNSDDEYDDLEAASNDQIEKEFAERLAARGLIIKEMIGDGACMFRAIAEQVYGDQEMHSQIRHLCMNYMAKNRDYFQDFITEDFDSYIERKRDEAVHGNHLELQAISELFARPVEIYQYSDEPISTLLPRGLSPKPSPDQAGPSQSDVQNAPNAPIRLSYHGAVHYNAILDPNKATIGVGLGLPGLSPKAAEKALMSSAMASSEREHIEETMLKDKLDMTDWQRTQKDIEEQISRDSYLTYLREIEKTDEAPTTSATTSGNAQKSENQPGLYEELLAAQSLETDEWDEDMAIAQALLLSQQDYLSTQGPSTSSK
;
A
#
# COMPACT_ATOMS: atom_id res chain seq x y z
N MET A 1 30.13 -3.51 44.52
CA MET A 1 31.31 -3.75 43.66
C MET A 1 30.81 -4.21 42.30
N THR A 2 30.62 -3.27 41.36
CA THR A 2 30.68 -3.56 39.92
C THR A 2 30.86 -2.21 39.21
N ILE A 3 31.90 -2.15 38.40
CA ILE A 3 32.51 -0.95 37.82
C ILE A 3 32.06 -0.87 36.36
N LEU A 4 31.57 0.29 35.92
CA LEU A 4 31.39 0.67 34.51
C LEU A 4 32.48 1.69 34.12
N PRO A 5 33.24 1.50 33.03
CA PRO A 5 34.09 2.55 32.46
C PRO A 5 33.33 3.27 31.32
N SER A 6 33.20 4.60 31.39
CA SER A 6 34.15 5.65 30.99
C SER A 6 34.13 5.98 29.49
N SER A 7 33.56 7.15 29.22
CA SER A 7 33.53 7.90 27.96
C SER A 7 34.93 8.34 27.49
N SER A 8 35.20 8.27 26.19
CA SER A 8 36.36 8.95 25.58
C SER A 8 35.96 9.77 24.35
N LYS A 9 36.10 11.09 24.51
CA LYS A 9 36.05 12.13 23.48
C LYS A 9 37.26 12.01 22.55
N LYS A 10 37.06 12.06 21.23
CA LYS A 10 38.15 12.30 20.26
C LYS A 10 37.97 13.65 19.58
N LYS A 11 39.02 14.46 19.68
CA LYS A 11 39.18 15.83 19.17
C LYS A 11 39.31 15.82 17.65
N CYS A 12 38.57 16.69 16.98
CA CYS A 12 38.76 17.04 15.56
C CYS A 12 39.86 18.12 15.46
N VAL A 13 40.88 17.91 14.63
CA VAL A 13 41.97 18.85 14.37
C VAL A 13 41.80 19.44 12.98
N LEU A 14 41.55 20.74 12.92
CA LEU A 14 41.62 21.60 11.74
C LEU A 14 43.06 21.74 11.23
N ARG A 15 43.30 21.56 9.92
CA ARG A 15 44.40 22.23 9.20
C ARG A 15 44.07 22.60 7.74
N LYS A 16 43.86 23.91 7.56
CA LYS A 16 44.35 24.86 6.54
C LYS A 16 44.35 24.51 5.02
N ILE A 17 43.53 25.31 4.33
CA ILE A 17 43.55 25.76 2.94
C ILE A 17 44.92 26.30 2.49
N ARG A 18 45.34 26.03 1.24
CA ARG A 18 46.10 26.97 0.37
C ARG A 18 46.13 26.57 -1.13
N LYS A 19 45.51 27.46 -1.93
CA LYS A 19 45.86 28.03 -3.26
C LYS A 19 46.29 27.15 -4.45
N SER A 20 45.58 27.38 -5.55
CA SER A 20 45.88 27.09 -6.97
C SER A 20 47.14 27.83 -7.49
N PRO A 21 47.69 27.37 -8.65
CA PRO A 21 47.49 28.13 -9.90
C PRO A 21 47.38 27.27 -11.19
N ARG A 22 46.72 27.84 -12.22
CA ARG A 22 46.82 27.58 -13.67
C ARG A 22 47.64 28.74 -14.29
N PRO A 23 47.94 28.80 -15.61
CA PRO A 23 48.26 27.77 -16.62
C PRO A 23 49.56 28.13 -17.39
N GLU A 24 50.12 27.23 -18.21
CA GLU A 24 51.00 27.65 -19.31
C GLU A 24 50.66 26.97 -20.63
N GLN A 25 50.59 27.80 -21.66
CA GLN A 25 50.36 27.51 -23.06
C GLN A 25 51.68 27.09 -23.71
N SER A 26 51.65 26.12 -24.63
CA SER A 26 52.66 26.11 -25.70
C SER A 26 52.02 25.71 -27.03
N LEU A 27 52.11 26.64 -27.97
CA LEU A 27 51.78 26.54 -29.38
C LEU A 27 52.88 25.73 -30.09
N LYS A 28 52.52 24.74 -30.91
CA LYS A 28 53.29 24.41 -32.12
C LYS A 28 52.35 24.06 -33.28
N ARG A 29 52.44 24.89 -34.33
CA ARG A 29 51.88 24.68 -35.67
C ARG A 29 52.88 23.91 -36.53
N SER A 30 52.37 23.03 -37.39
CA SER A 30 52.84 22.64 -38.75
C SER A 30 52.32 21.22 -39.02
N ALA A 31 51.98 20.72 -40.20
CA ALA A 31 51.67 21.19 -41.54
C ALA A 31 51.38 19.89 -42.33
N LEU A 32 50.40 19.92 -43.24
CA LEU A 32 50.13 19.01 -44.37
C LEU A 32 50.92 17.68 -44.50
N SER A 33 50.21 16.56 -44.70
CA SER A 33 50.10 15.89 -46.02
C SER A 33 49.37 14.55 -45.94
N SER A 34 48.45 14.32 -46.87
CA SER A 34 47.83 13.01 -47.15
C SER A 34 48.86 12.00 -47.68
N PRO A 35 48.56 10.70 -47.60
CA PRO A 35 48.45 9.99 -48.87
C PRO A 35 47.27 9.02 -48.95
N ARG A 36 46.70 9.03 -50.16
CA ARG A 36 45.75 8.11 -50.78
C ARG A 36 46.50 6.88 -51.29
N ILE A 37 46.09 5.67 -50.92
CA ILE A 37 46.41 4.42 -51.65
C ILE A 37 45.19 3.48 -51.62
N GLU A 38 44.76 3.08 -52.81
CA GLU A 38 43.71 2.12 -53.20
C GLU A 38 44.38 0.77 -53.61
N PRO A 39 43.66 -0.34 -53.88
CA PRO A 39 43.60 -1.54 -53.06
C PRO A 39 44.39 -2.74 -53.63
N ALA A 40 44.60 -3.79 -52.82
CA ALA A 40 45.11 -5.07 -53.30
C ALA A 40 44.36 -6.27 -52.70
N SER A 41 43.77 -7.05 -53.59
CA SER A 41 43.08 -8.33 -53.38
C SER A 41 44.05 -9.47 -52.99
N LYS A 42 43.59 -10.40 -52.13
CA LYS A 42 43.81 -11.87 -52.28
C LYS A 42 42.98 -12.70 -51.27
N LYS A 43 42.47 -13.82 -51.80
CA LYS A 43 41.55 -14.85 -51.24
C LYS A 43 42.18 -15.81 -50.22
N SER A 44 41.32 -16.36 -49.34
CA SER A 44 41.28 -17.77 -48.86
C SER A 44 39.95 -18.00 -48.09
N VAL A 45 38.87 -18.52 -48.68
CA VAL A 45 38.36 -19.92 -48.77
C VAL A 45 38.34 -20.74 -47.46
N ALA A 46 37.13 -20.96 -46.90
CA ALA A 46 36.55 -22.22 -46.37
C ALA A 46 35.36 -21.87 -45.43
N ALA A 47 34.09 -21.95 -45.87
CA ALA A 47 33.19 -23.13 -45.93
C ALA A 47 32.35 -23.33 -44.65
N GLY A 48 31.04 -23.13 -44.78
CA GLY A 48 30.00 -23.37 -43.78
C GLY A 48 28.64 -22.91 -44.32
N ASP A 49 27.97 -23.78 -45.07
CA ASP A 49 26.66 -23.59 -45.69
C ASP A 49 25.54 -23.27 -44.68
N SER A 50 24.73 -22.26 -44.98
CA SER A 50 23.28 -22.32 -44.72
C SER A 50 22.54 -21.40 -45.70
N ALA A 51 21.37 -21.88 -46.12
CA ALA A 51 20.68 -21.56 -47.35
C ALA A 51 20.33 -20.08 -47.54
N SER A 52 20.63 -19.59 -48.75
CA SER A 52 20.09 -18.34 -49.29
C SER A 52 18.62 -18.54 -49.66
N THR A 53 17.72 -17.97 -48.88
CA THR A 53 16.39 -17.59 -49.36
C THR A 53 16.45 -16.12 -49.72
N SER A 54 16.38 -15.84 -51.01
CA SER A 54 16.29 -14.50 -51.58
C SER A 54 14.92 -13.89 -51.28
N GLY A 55 14.87 -12.98 -50.31
CA GLY A 55 13.78 -12.04 -50.08
C GLY A 55 14.38 -10.76 -49.51
N GLY A 56 14.40 -9.69 -50.30
CA GLY A 56 14.97 -8.40 -49.91
C GLY A 56 14.08 -7.66 -48.91
N GLY A 57 14.10 -8.09 -47.66
CA GLY A 57 13.58 -7.36 -46.52
C GLY A 57 14.56 -7.55 -45.36
N GLY A 58 15.13 -6.46 -44.85
CA GLY A 58 15.91 -6.49 -43.62
C GLY A 58 15.05 -6.97 -42.44
N VAL A 59 15.69 -7.40 -41.37
CA VAL A 59 14.95 -7.74 -40.14
C VAL A 59 14.28 -6.49 -39.58
N ASN A 60 13.17 -6.63 -38.85
CA ASN A 60 12.37 -5.48 -38.39
C ASN A 60 13.13 -4.49 -37.48
N SER A 61 14.28 -4.88 -36.93
CA SER A 61 15.10 -4.07 -36.02
C SER A 61 16.57 -4.01 -36.49
N ASP A 62 16.80 -4.08 -37.80
CA ASP A 62 18.15 -4.14 -38.38
C ASP A 62 18.93 -2.83 -38.12
N ASP A 63 18.22 -1.71 -38.06
CA ASP A 63 18.74 -0.36 -37.81
C ASP A 63 19.22 -0.12 -36.38
N GLU A 64 18.87 -0.99 -35.43
CA GLU A 64 19.30 -0.88 -34.02
C GLU A 64 20.73 -1.42 -33.77
N TYR A 65 21.31 -2.16 -34.72
CA TYR A 65 22.60 -2.84 -34.54
C TYR A 65 23.82 -2.05 -35.01
N ASP A 66 23.64 -0.95 -35.75
CA ASP A 66 24.74 -0.20 -36.40
C ASP A 66 25.44 0.83 -35.48
N ASP A 67 24.82 1.25 -34.36
CA ASP A 67 25.26 2.40 -33.53
C ASP A 67 25.76 2.04 -32.12
N LEU A 68 26.21 0.80 -31.89
CA LEU A 68 26.58 0.31 -30.55
C LEU A 68 28.02 0.66 -30.12
N GLU A 69 28.36 1.96 -30.02
CA GLU A 69 29.53 2.43 -29.25
C GLU A 69 29.12 2.86 -27.84
N ALA A 70 28.80 1.88 -26.98
CA ALA A 70 28.51 2.14 -25.57
C ALA A 70 29.82 2.17 -24.76
N ALA A 71 30.41 3.35 -24.56
CA ALA A 71 31.39 3.55 -23.51
C ALA A 71 30.67 3.44 -22.14
N SER A 72 30.82 2.29 -21.47
CA SER A 72 30.43 2.14 -20.06
C SER A 72 31.20 3.15 -19.24
N ASN A 73 30.51 4.20 -18.79
CA ASN A 73 31.02 5.02 -17.71
C ASN A 73 30.45 4.44 -16.42
N ASP A 74 31.20 3.56 -15.75
CA ASP A 74 30.83 2.94 -14.47
C ASP A 74 30.32 3.97 -13.43
N GLN A 75 30.82 5.21 -13.54
CA GLN A 75 30.37 6.35 -12.74
C GLN A 75 28.89 6.69 -12.98
N ILE A 76 28.42 6.68 -14.23
CA ILE A 76 27.03 6.97 -14.60
C ILE A 76 26.11 5.86 -14.10
N GLU A 77 26.53 4.60 -14.21
CA GLU A 77 25.76 3.45 -13.71
C GLU A 77 25.58 3.51 -12.19
N LYS A 78 26.66 3.85 -11.48
CA LYS A 78 26.61 4.01 -10.03
C LYS A 78 25.72 5.18 -9.60
N GLU A 79 25.84 6.33 -10.25
CA GLU A 79 24.99 7.50 -9.97
C GLU A 79 23.50 7.20 -10.27
N PHE A 80 23.23 6.38 -11.29
CA PHE A 80 21.89 5.94 -11.61
C PHE A 80 21.32 5.01 -10.53
N ALA A 81 22.09 4.01 -10.08
CA ALA A 81 21.70 3.13 -9.00
C ALA A 81 21.45 3.88 -7.68
N GLU A 82 22.29 4.86 -7.35
CA GLU A 82 22.12 5.70 -6.15
C GLU A 82 20.85 6.55 -6.20
N ARG A 83 20.51 7.12 -7.36
CA ARG A 83 19.27 7.89 -7.55
C ARG A 83 18.02 7.04 -7.44
N LEU A 84 18.03 5.82 -7.99
CA LEU A 84 16.92 4.88 -7.84
C LEU A 84 16.79 4.38 -6.40
N ALA A 85 17.92 4.11 -5.72
CA ALA A 85 17.93 3.73 -4.31
C ALA A 85 17.35 4.84 -3.42
N ALA A 86 17.57 6.12 -3.74
CA ALA A 86 16.96 7.24 -3.04
C ALA A 86 15.41 7.25 -3.16
N ARG A 87 14.85 6.67 -4.22
CA ARG A 87 13.40 6.44 -4.38
C ARG A 87 12.92 5.12 -3.75
N GLY A 88 13.82 4.37 -3.12
CA GLY A 88 13.52 3.05 -2.55
C GLY A 88 13.48 1.91 -3.57
N LEU A 89 14.01 2.13 -4.78
CA LEU A 89 14.06 1.14 -5.85
C LEU A 89 15.46 0.53 -5.95
N ILE A 90 15.54 -0.77 -6.21
CA ILE A 90 16.80 -1.52 -6.28
C ILE A 90 16.94 -2.14 -7.67
N ILE A 91 18.06 -1.89 -8.33
CA ILE A 91 18.39 -2.58 -9.59
C ILE A 91 18.92 -3.98 -9.24
N LYS A 92 18.31 -5.01 -9.80
CA LYS A 92 18.82 -6.38 -9.80
C LYS A 92 19.43 -6.68 -11.16
N GLU A 93 20.72 -6.97 -11.16
CA GLU A 93 21.46 -7.35 -12.36
C GLU A 93 20.99 -8.70 -12.89
N MET A 94 20.71 -8.77 -14.19
CA MET A 94 20.30 -9.96 -14.92
C MET A 94 21.47 -10.51 -15.72
N ILE A 95 21.34 -11.77 -16.16
CA ILE A 95 22.33 -12.37 -17.05
C ILE A 95 22.36 -11.61 -18.39
N GLY A 96 23.56 -11.22 -18.82
CA GLY A 96 23.82 -10.50 -20.07
C GLY A 96 23.77 -11.38 -21.31
N ASP A 97 22.61 -11.99 -21.57
CA ASP A 97 22.34 -12.77 -22.77
C ASP A 97 21.22 -12.12 -23.62
N GLY A 98 20.95 -12.70 -24.80
CA GLY A 98 19.86 -12.26 -25.67
C GLY A 98 18.46 -12.41 -25.07
N ALA A 99 18.34 -13.04 -23.89
CA ALA A 99 17.10 -13.16 -23.14
C ALA A 99 16.97 -12.12 -22.01
N CYS A 100 17.93 -11.19 -21.84
CA CYS A 100 17.98 -10.26 -20.72
C CYS A 100 16.65 -9.51 -20.46
N MET A 101 15.97 -9.06 -21.51
CA MET A 101 14.65 -8.42 -21.40
C MET A 101 13.60 -9.36 -20.78
N PHE A 102 13.53 -10.60 -21.27
CA PHE A 102 12.60 -11.61 -20.76
C PHE A 102 12.97 -12.08 -19.34
N ARG A 103 14.26 -12.13 -19.01
CA ARG A 103 14.77 -12.42 -17.65
C ARG A 103 14.35 -11.34 -16.66
N ALA A 104 14.53 -10.08 -17.02
CA ALA A 104 14.14 -8.95 -16.20
C ALA A 104 12.62 -8.95 -15.94
N ILE A 105 11.82 -9.32 -16.94
CA ILE A 105 10.37 -9.44 -16.80
C ILE A 105 9.98 -10.66 -15.95
N ALA A 106 10.64 -11.81 -16.15
CA ALA A 106 10.40 -13.00 -15.35
C ALA A 106 10.71 -12.75 -13.86
N GLU A 107 11.77 -12.00 -13.57
CA GLU A 107 12.08 -11.54 -12.22
C GLU A 107 10.97 -10.63 -11.64
N GLN A 108 10.38 -9.73 -12.44
CA GLN A 108 9.30 -8.84 -12.00
C GLN A 108 7.96 -9.55 -11.79
N VAL A 109 7.70 -10.63 -12.55
CA VAL A 109 6.42 -11.34 -12.55
C VAL A 109 6.46 -12.56 -11.64
N TYR A 110 7.48 -13.41 -11.77
CA TYR A 110 7.63 -14.67 -11.05
C TYR A 110 8.64 -14.59 -9.89
N GLY A 111 9.50 -13.58 -9.84
CA GLY A 111 10.62 -13.52 -8.88
C GLY A 111 11.78 -14.45 -9.23
N ASP A 112 11.76 -15.00 -10.45
CA ASP A 112 12.76 -15.96 -10.92
C ASP A 112 13.09 -15.70 -12.39
N GLN A 113 14.33 -15.30 -12.66
CA GLN A 113 14.83 -15.04 -14.01
C GLN A 113 14.95 -16.30 -14.89
N GLU A 114 15.01 -17.51 -14.32
CA GLU A 114 15.12 -18.77 -15.08
C GLU A 114 13.82 -19.07 -15.85
N MET A 115 12.71 -18.45 -15.46
CA MET A 115 11.39 -18.58 -16.09
C MET A 115 11.22 -17.73 -17.37
N HIS A 116 12.31 -17.15 -17.88
CA HIS A 116 12.29 -16.29 -19.08
C HIS A 116 11.73 -16.98 -20.33
N SER A 117 11.98 -18.28 -20.50
CA SER A 117 11.47 -19.07 -21.62
C SER A 117 9.93 -19.11 -21.63
N GLN A 118 9.31 -19.23 -20.45
CA GLN A 118 7.86 -19.22 -20.32
C GLN A 118 7.26 -17.87 -20.67
N ILE A 119 7.85 -16.77 -20.18
CA ILE A 119 7.41 -15.41 -20.54
C ILE A 119 7.52 -15.20 -22.06
N ARG A 120 8.63 -15.62 -22.68
CA ARG A 120 8.83 -15.54 -24.13
C ARG A 120 7.73 -16.29 -24.88
N HIS A 121 7.46 -17.54 -24.50
CA HIS A 121 6.39 -18.32 -25.13
C HIS A 121 5.00 -17.68 -24.97
N LEU A 122 4.69 -17.16 -23.78
CA LEU A 122 3.42 -16.47 -23.53
C LEU A 122 3.29 -15.20 -24.38
N CYS A 123 4.35 -14.40 -24.46
CA CYS A 123 4.41 -13.20 -25.29
C CYS A 123 4.18 -13.52 -26.78
N MET A 124 4.93 -14.48 -27.33
CA MET A 124 4.80 -14.88 -28.73
C MET A 124 3.43 -15.48 -29.05
N ASN A 125 2.87 -16.27 -28.14
CA ASN A 125 1.51 -16.80 -28.28
C ASN A 125 0.45 -15.69 -28.23
N TYR A 126 0.66 -14.66 -27.40
CA TYR A 126 -0.24 -13.50 -27.33
C TYR A 126 -0.19 -12.66 -28.61
N MET A 127 1.01 -12.39 -29.13
CA MET A 127 1.18 -11.68 -30.40
C MET A 127 0.54 -12.46 -31.55
N ALA A 128 0.77 -13.78 -31.63
CA ALA A 128 0.17 -14.64 -32.65
C ALA A 128 -1.37 -14.67 -32.59
N LYS A 129 -1.95 -14.64 -31.38
CA LYS A 129 -3.42 -14.55 -31.20
C LYS A 129 -3.98 -13.20 -31.65
N ASN A 130 -3.23 -12.13 -31.50
CA ASN A 130 -3.62 -10.76 -31.85
C ASN A 130 -2.91 -10.27 -33.13
N ARG A 131 -2.73 -11.17 -34.09
CA ARG A 131 -1.99 -10.94 -35.33
C ARG A 131 -2.42 -9.67 -36.05
N ASP A 132 -3.74 -9.46 -36.18
CA ASP A 132 -4.31 -8.32 -36.90
C ASP A 132 -3.84 -6.96 -36.39
N TYR A 133 -3.50 -6.86 -35.10
CA TYR A 133 -2.96 -5.62 -34.54
C TYR A 133 -1.44 -5.51 -34.72
N PHE A 134 -0.71 -6.56 -34.39
CA PHE A 134 0.76 -6.51 -34.38
C PHE A 134 1.36 -6.51 -35.79
N GLN A 135 0.64 -7.05 -36.78
CA GLN A 135 1.10 -7.11 -38.16
C GLN A 135 1.40 -5.73 -38.74
N ASP A 136 0.62 -4.70 -38.41
CA ASP A 136 0.81 -3.34 -38.95
C ASP A 136 2.11 -2.69 -38.47
N PHE A 137 2.71 -3.19 -37.39
CA PHE A 137 3.96 -2.69 -36.80
C PHE A 137 5.18 -3.55 -37.15
N ILE A 138 4.98 -4.66 -37.86
CA ILE A 138 6.04 -5.60 -38.26
C ILE A 138 6.28 -5.43 -39.76
N THR A 139 7.51 -5.05 -40.11
CA THR A 139 7.93 -4.77 -41.49
C THR A 139 8.36 -6.02 -42.26
N GLU A 140 8.62 -7.13 -41.56
CA GLU A 140 8.91 -8.45 -42.14
C GLU A 140 7.67 -9.36 -42.17
N ASP A 141 7.80 -10.58 -42.68
CA ASP A 141 6.72 -11.56 -42.62
C ASP A 141 6.39 -11.92 -41.16
N PHE A 142 5.11 -11.85 -40.79
CA PHE A 142 4.67 -12.00 -39.41
C PHE A 142 5.00 -13.38 -38.82
N ASP A 143 4.79 -14.44 -39.59
CA ASP A 143 5.02 -15.81 -39.10
C ASP A 143 6.53 -16.05 -38.92
N SER A 144 7.34 -15.58 -39.87
CA SER A 144 8.81 -15.57 -39.78
C SER A 144 9.32 -14.78 -38.57
N TYR A 145 8.74 -13.61 -38.29
CA TYR A 145 9.08 -12.80 -37.11
C TYR A 145 8.81 -13.56 -35.81
N ILE A 146 7.64 -14.17 -35.68
CA ILE A 146 7.25 -14.91 -34.46
C ILE A 146 8.12 -16.16 -34.28
N GLU A 147 8.41 -16.89 -35.34
CA GLU A 147 9.31 -18.06 -35.27
C GLU A 147 10.71 -17.67 -34.81
N ARG A 148 11.26 -16.60 -35.37
CA ARG A 148 12.56 -16.06 -34.96
C ARG A 148 12.57 -15.59 -33.51
N LYS A 149 11.54 -14.85 -33.08
CA LYS A 149 11.44 -14.30 -31.72
C LYS A 149 11.15 -15.35 -30.65
N ARG A 150 10.73 -16.57 -31.02
CA ARG A 150 10.62 -17.72 -30.10
C ARG A 150 11.98 -18.28 -29.67
N ASP A 151 13.04 -18.06 -30.44
CA ASP A 151 14.39 -18.48 -30.07
C ASP A 151 14.90 -17.70 -28.84
N GLU A 152 15.45 -18.41 -27.88
CA GLU A 152 15.93 -17.86 -26.61
C GLU A 152 17.07 -16.86 -26.78
N ALA A 153 17.88 -17.01 -27.83
CA ALA A 153 19.01 -16.14 -28.12
C ALA A 153 18.63 -14.79 -28.73
N VAL A 154 17.38 -14.62 -29.17
CA VAL A 154 16.96 -13.40 -29.88
C VAL A 154 16.48 -12.33 -28.92
N HIS A 155 17.02 -11.12 -29.06
CA HIS A 155 16.67 -9.96 -28.23
C HIS A 155 15.20 -9.57 -28.37
N GLY A 156 14.58 -9.23 -27.24
CA GLY A 156 13.27 -8.60 -27.21
C GLY A 156 13.39 -7.09 -27.46
N ASN A 157 12.31 -6.51 -27.98
CA ASN A 157 12.20 -5.10 -28.35
C ASN A 157 10.84 -4.54 -27.88
N HIS A 158 10.52 -3.29 -28.27
CA HIS A 158 9.35 -2.54 -27.85
C HIS A 158 8.02 -3.27 -28.10
N LEU A 159 7.87 -3.96 -29.24
CA LEU A 159 6.65 -4.70 -29.56
C LEU A 159 6.37 -5.82 -28.55
N GLU A 160 7.41 -6.54 -28.13
CA GLU A 160 7.28 -7.56 -27.10
C GLU A 160 6.95 -6.95 -25.73
N LEU A 161 7.54 -5.81 -25.37
CA LEU A 161 7.21 -5.11 -24.13
C LEU A 161 5.75 -4.65 -24.11
N GLN A 162 5.24 -4.15 -25.22
CA GLN A 162 3.83 -3.77 -25.35
C GLN A 162 2.92 -5.00 -25.21
N ALA A 163 3.26 -6.11 -25.88
CA ALA A 163 2.51 -7.36 -25.75
C ALA A 163 2.51 -7.88 -24.30
N ILE A 164 3.63 -7.78 -23.59
CA ILE A 164 3.76 -8.17 -22.18
C ILE A 164 2.94 -7.27 -21.27
N SER A 165 2.92 -5.95 -21.53
CA SER A 165 2.10 -5.01 -20.77
C SER A 165 0.62 -5.39 -20.83
N GLU A 166 0.14 -5.73 -22.03
CA GLU A 166 -1.23 -6.18 -22.26
C GLU A 166 -1.49 -7.56 -21.64
N LEU A 167 -0.58 -8.51 -21.81
CA LEU A 167 -0.71 -9.88 -21.31
C LEU A 167 -0.87 -9.94 -19.79
N PHE A 168 -0.09 -9.15 -19.05
CA PHE A 168 -0.15 -9.13 -17.57
C PHE A 168 -1.05 -8.02 -17.01
N ALA A 169 -1.68 -7.22 -17.88
CA ALA A 169 -2.46 -6.05 -17.49
C ALA A 169 -1.70 -5.13 -16.51
N ARG A 170 -0.40 -4.91 -16.79
CA ARG A 170 0.52 -4.11 -15.97
C ARG A 170 1.23 -3.09 -16.84
N PRO A 171 1.33 -1.82 -16.42
CA PRO A 171 2.20 -0.87 -17.09
C PRO A 171 3.66 -1.34 -17.10
N VAL A 172 4.40 -1.07 -18.16
CA VAL A 172 5.85 -1.31 -18.21
C VAL A 172 6.57 0.04 -18.18
N GLU A 173 7.41 0.27 -17.17
CA GLU A 173 8.22 1.47 -17.01
C GLU A 173 9.68 1.15 -17.34
N ILE A 174 10.25 1.88 -18.30
CA ILE A 174 11.65 1.75 -18.71
C ILE A 174 12.42 2.95 -18.16
N TYR A 175 13.52 2.71 -17.46
CA TYR A 175 14.40 3.73 -16.91
C TYR A 175 15.76 3.67 -17.60
N GLN A 176 16.29 4.83 -17.98
CA GLN A 176 17.62 4.92 -18.61
C GLN A 176 18.37 6.12 -18.03
N TYR A 177 19.36 5.86 -17.17
CA TYR A 177 20.24 6.86 -16.54
C TYR A 177 19.52 8.10 -15.95
N SER A 178 18.21 8.00 -15.69
CA SER A 178 17.32 9.08 -15.24
C SER A 178 16.44 8.56 -14.09
N ASP A 179 16.00 9.46 -13.23
CA ASP A 179 15.09 9.14 -12.13
C ASP A 179 13.64 9.01 -12.60
N GLU A 180 13.28 9.59 -13.74
CA GLU A 180 12.00 9.42 -14.42
C GLU A 180 12.07 8.36 -15.52
N PRO A 181 10.98 7.60 -15.76
CA PRO A 181 10.95 6.62 -16.82
C PRO A 181 11.00 7.31 -18.19
N ILE A 182 11.84 6.80 -19.09
CA ILE A 182 11.92 7.29 -20.48
C ILE A 182 10.69 6.90 -21.29
N SER A 183 10.13 5.72 -20.99
CA SER A 183 8.96 5.18 -21.67
C SER A 183 8.09 4.43 -20.67
N THR A 184 6.79 4.72 -20.73
CA THR A 184 5.77 4.02 -19.97
C THR A 184 4.76 3.42 -20.95
N LEU A 185 4.76 2.09 -21.04
CA LEU A 185 3.83 1.34 -21.87
C LEU A 185 2.61 0.99 -21.05
N LEU A 186 1.42 1.33 -21.54
CA LEU A 186 0.17 1.04 -20.86
C LEU A 186 -0.56 -0.11 -21.57
N PRO A 187 -1.22 -1.00 -20.81
CA PRO A 187 -2.06 -2.02 -21.40
C PRO A 187 -3.25 -1.40 -22.14
N ARG A 188 -3.59 -2.00 -23.28
CA ARG A 188 -4.72 -1.60 -24.13
C ARG A 188 -6.03 -1.68 -23.37
N GLY A 189 -6.78 -0.57 -23.33
CA GLY A 189 -8.04 -0.45 -22.58
C GLY A 189 -7.91 0.31 -21.26
N LEU A 190 -6.69 0.54 -20.76
CA LEU A 190 -6.39 1.48 -19.67
C LEU A 190 -5.77 2.79 -20.18
N SER A 191 -5.51 2.90 -21.49
CA SER A 191 -5.23 4.20 -22.10
C SER A 191 -6.49 5.06 -22.04
N PRO A 192 -6.43 6.26 -21.44
CA PRO A 192 -7.53 7.21 -21.51
C PRO A 192 -7.87 7.44 -22.99
N LYS A 193 -9.15 7.37 -23.37
CA LYS A 193 -9.55 7.90 -24.68
C LYS A 193 -9.10 9.36 -24.71
N PRO A 194 -8.34 9.80 -25.73
CA PRO A 194 -8.00 11.21 -25.85
C PRO A 194 -9.31 11.97 -26.05
N SER A 195 -9.78 12.65 -25.01
CA SER A 195 -10.69 13.77 -25.19
C SER A 195 -9.96 14.78 -26.08
N PRO A 196 -10.60 15.33 -27.13
CA PRO A 196 -9.95 16.17 -28.15
C PRO A 196 -9.26 17.43 -27.60
N ASP A 197 -9.43 17.71 -26.31
CA ASP A 197 -9.04 18.95 -25.65
C ASP A 197 -7.77 18.81 -24.78
N GLN A 198 -7.20 17.60 -24.64
CA GLN A 198 -5.96 17.38 -23.86
C GLN A 198 -4.91 16.59 -24.63
N ALA A 199 -3.74 17.19 -24.77
CA ALA A 199 -2.57 16.59 -25.40
C ALA A 199 -1.89 15.60 -24.45
N GLY A 200 -2.11 14.30 -24.70
CA GLY A 200 -1.33 13.21 -24.12
C GLY A 200 -1.91 12.59 -22.84
N PRO A 201 -1.46 11.37 -22.48
CA PRO A 201 -1.83 10.72 -21.23
C PRO A 201 -1.30 11.55 -20.05
N SER A 202 -2.16 11.85 -19.08
CA SER A 202 -1.75 12.59 -17.88
C SER A 202 -1.03 11.67 -16.90
N GLN A 203 0.02 12.14 -16.20
CA GLN A 203 0.77 11.34 -15.22
C GLN A 203 -0.12 10.76 -14.10
N SER A 204 -1.28 11.37 -13.84
CA SER A 204 -2.29 10.89 -12.90
C SER A 204 -2.99 9.60 -13.34
N ASP A 205 -3.08 9.33 -14.64
CA ASP A 205 -3.74 8.12 -15.16
C ASP A 205 -2.85 6.87 -14.97
N VAL A 206 -1.52 7.06 -15.01
CA VAL A 206 -0.52 6.01 -14.74
C VAL A 206 -0.54 5.57 -13.27
N GLN A 207 -0.80 6.52 -12.36
CA GLN A 207 -0.92 6.25 -10.92
C GLN A 207 -2.23 5.54 -10.54
N ASN A 208 -3.27 5.63 -11.40
CA ASN A 208 -4.54 4.96 -11.24
C ASN A 208 -4.60 3.57 -11.91
N ALA A 209 -3.50 3.07 -12.46
CA ALA A 209 -3.44 1.70 -12.94
C ALA A 209 -3.72 0.72 -11.78
N PRO A 210 -4.64 -0.24 -11.94
CA PRO A 210 -5.06 -1.13 -10.85
C PRO A 210 -3.91 -2.01 -10.34
N ASN A 211 -2.89 -2.23 -11.18
CA ASN A 211 -1.76 -3.11 -10.90
C ASN A 211 -0.44 -2.34 -10.88
N ALA A 212 0.48 -2.77 -10.03
CA ALA A 212 1.81 -2.19 -9.96
C ALA A 212 2.57 -2.35 -11.29
N PRO A 213 3.36 -1.35 -11.71
CA PRO A 213 4.12 -1.41 -12.95
C PRO A 213 5.20 -2.51 -12.90
N ILE A 214 5.61 -2.98 -14.07
CA ILE A 214 6.82 -3.78 -14.30
C ILE A 214 7.93 -2.79 -14.62
N ARG A 215 8.98 -2.75 -13.79
CA ARG A 215 10.04 -1.76 -13.95
C ARG A 215 11.32 -2.39 -14.47
N LEU A 216 11.84 -1.82 -15.54
CA LEU A 216 13.05 -2.24 -16.23
C LEU A 216 14.05 -1.09 -16.28
N SER A 217 15.32 -1.40 -16.12
CA SER A 217 16.42 -0.45 -16.40
C SER A 217 17.15 -0.87 -17.66
N TYR A 218 17.42 0.09 -18.54
CA TYR A 218 18.08 -0.11 -19.81
C TYR A 218 19.49 0.50 -19.78
N HIS A 219 20.49 -0.35 -20.01
CA HIS A 219 21.91 -0.04 -19.84
C HIS A 219 22.67 -0.29 -21.15
N GLY A 220 23.57 0.63 -21.49
CA GLY A 220 24.51 0.47 -22.61
C GLY A 220 23.88 0.25 -23.98
N ALA A 221 22.61 0.63 -24.17
CA ALA A 221 21.82 0.37 -25.39
C ALA A 221 21.64 -1.12 -25.76
N VAL A 222 21.98 -2.06 -24.87
CA VAL A 222 21.96 -3.49 -25.20
C VAL A 222 21.35 -4.37 -24.12
N HIS A 223 21.30 -3.90 -22.86
CA HIS A 223 21.02 -4.77 -21.73
C HIS A 223 19.87 -4.26 -20.84
N TYR A 224 19.02 -5.19 -20.41
CA TYR A 224 17.90 -4.93 -19.50
C TYR A 224 18.13 -5.57 -18.13
N ASN A 225 17.91 -4.78 -17.09
CA ASN A 225 17.95 -5.19 -15.69
C ASN A 225 16.59 -4.95 -15.02
N ALA A 226 16.27 -5.73 -13.99
CA ALA A 226 15.01 -5.59 -13.26
C ALA A 226 15.12 -4.51 -12.17
N ILE A 227 14.11 -3.66 -12.00
CA ILE A 227 14.04 -2.70 -10.88
C ILE A 227 13.00 -3.15 -9.86
N LEU A 228 13.44 -3.61 -8.70
CA LEU A 228 12.59 -4.13 -7.64
C LEU A 228 12.24 -3.05 -6.62
N ASP A 229 11.02 -3.13 -6.08
CA ASP A 229 10.55 -2.34 -4.95
C ASP A 229 10.46 -3.25 -3.71
N PRO A 230 11.40 -3.15 -2.74
CA PRO A 230 11.40 -3.99 -1.55
C PRO A 230 10.16 -3.79 -0.67
N ASN A 231 9.50 -2.63 -0.78
CA ASN A 231 8.37 -2.29 0.08
C ASN A 231 7.03 -2.74 -0.51
N LYS A 232 6.99 -3.12 -1.79
CA LYS A 232 5.78 -3.53 -2.50
C LYS A 232 5.95 -4.91 -3.14
N ALA A 233 5.28 -5.91 -2.56
CA ALA A 233 5.23 -7.25 -3.15
C ALA A 233 4.40 -7.23 -4.45
N THR A 234 5.08 -7.28 -5.59
CA THR A 234 4.47 -7.22 -6.94
C THR A 234 4.58 -8.55 -7.70
N ILE A 235 5.29 -9.53 -7.14
CA ILE A 235 5.40 -10.88 -7.69
C ILE A 235 4.01 -11.54 -7.69
N GLY A 236 3.64 -12.15 -8.81
CA GLY A 236 2.35 -12.80 -9.02
C GLY A 236 1.19 -11.87 -9.42
N VAL A 237 1.40 -10.55 -9.41
CA VAL A 237 0.39 -9.59 -9.90
C VAL A 237 0.26 -9.72 -11.42
N GLY A 238 -0.97 -9.86 -11.92
CA GLY A 238 -1.27 -9.97 -13.36
C GLY A 238 -1.44 -11.41 -13.87
N LEU A 239 -1.27 -12.44 -13.03
CA LEU A 239 -1.43 -13.86 -13.41
C LEU A 239 -2.88 -14.37 -13.33
N GLY A 240 -3.88 -13.49 -13.25
CA GLY A 240 -5.28 -13.88 -13.37
C GLY A 240 -5.84 -14.67 -12.17
N LEU A 241 -5.35 -14.44 -10.96
CA LEU A 241 -6.02 -14.86 -9.73
C LEU A 241 -7.05 -13.78 -9.33
N PRO A 242 -8.35 -13.92 -9.67
CA PRO A 242 -9.36 -12.91 -9.34
C PRO A 242 -9.47 -12.77 -7.82
N GLY A 243 -9.32 -11.54 -7.33
CA GLY A 243 -9.58 -11.19 -5.93
C GLY A 243 -8.43 -11.41 -4.94
N LEU A 244 -7.28 -11.97 -5.35
CA LEU A 244 -6.14 -12.14 -4.47
C LEU A 244 -5.12 -11.04 -4.70
N SER A 245 -5.36 -9.86 -4.11
CA SER A 245 -4.25 -8.91 -3.95
C SER A 245 -3.27 -9.49 -2.93
N PRO A 246 -1.95 -9.44 -3.20
CA PRO A 246 -0.97 -9.84 -2.21
C PRO A 246 -1.23 -9.06 -0.90
N LYS A 247 -1.38 -9.80 0.21
CA LYS A 247 -1.77 -9.32 1.56
C LYS A 247 -3.26 -9.06 1.82
N ALA A 248 -4.19 -9.25 0.88
CA ALA A 248 -5.64 -9.13 1.21
C ALA A 248 -6.10 -10.20 2.21
N ALA A 249 -5.69 -11.46 2.01
CA ALA A 249 -6.02 -12.55 2.93
C ALA A 249 -5.42 -12.30 4.33
N GLU A 250 -4.18 -11.82 4.39
CA GLU A 250 -3.51 -11.46 5.64
C GLU A 250 -4.21 -10.28 6.35
N LYS A 251 -4.61 -9.25 5.60
CA LYS A 251 -5.37 -8.11 6.13
C LYS A 251 -6.75 -8.53 6.64
N ALA A 252 -7.44 -9.42 5.93
CA ALA A 252 -8.74 -9.95 6.35
C ALA A 252 -8.62 -10.79 7.63
N LEU A 253 -7.62 -11.66 7.72
CA LEU A 253 -7.32 -12.42 8.93
C LEU A 253 -6.97 -11.52 10.10
N MET A 254 -6.10 -10.53 9.90
CA MET A 254 -5.73 -9.55 10.93
C MET A 254 -6.95 -8.75 11.42
N SER A 255 -7.79 -8.27 10.49
CA SER A 255 -9.02 -7.56 10.82
C SER A 255 -10.02 -8.43 11.58
N SER A 256 -10.17 -9.70 11.21
CA SER A 256 -11.03 -10.64 11.92
C SER A 256 -10.51 -10.95 13.32
N ALA A 257 -9.19 -11.09 13.48
CA ALA A 257 -8.55 -11.31 14.78
C ALA A 257 -8.69 -10.08 15.70
N MET A 258 -8.49 -8.88 15.16
CA MET A 258 -8.73 -7.62 15.89
C MET A 258 -10.18 -7.49 16.33
N ALA A 259 -11.14 -7.74 15.44
CA ALA A 259 -12.56 -7.67 15.80
C ALA A 259 -12.96 -8.70 16.88
N SER A 260 -12.35 -9.89 16.88
CA SER A 260 -12.55 -10.88 17.94
C SER A 260 -11.97 -10.41 19.27
N SER A 261 -10.73 -9.89 19.24
CA SER A 261 -10.06 -9.37 20.43
C SER A 261 -10.77 -8.16 21.02
N GLU A 262 -11.32 -7.27 20.18
CA GLU A 262 -12.10 -6.13 20.61
C GLU A 262 -13.40 -6.57 21.29
N ARG A 263 -14.11 -7.57 20.72
CA ARG A 263 -15.33 -8.12 21.34
C ARG A 263 -15.07 -8.76 22.69
N GLU A 264 -14.07 -9.62 22.79
CA GLU A 264 -13.71 -10.27 24.06
C GLU A 264 -13.33 -9.23 25.12
N HIS A 265 -12.59 -8.19 24.72
CA HIS A 265 -12.21 -7.12 25.64
C HIS A 265 -13.42 -6.30 26.12
N ILE A 266 -14.37 -6.02 25.23
CA ILE A 266 -15.63 -5.35 25.59
C ILE A 266 -16.45 -6.24 26.55
N GLU A 267 -16.56 -7.55 26.28
CA GLU A 267 -17.30 -8.47 27.14
C GLU A 267 -16.69 -8.56 28.55
N GLU A 268 -15.36 -8.65 28.65
CA GLU A 268 -14.65 -8.69 29.93
C GLU A 268 -14.83 -7.40 30.74
N THR A 269 -14.74 -6.25 30.08
CA THR A 269 -14.96 -4.94 30.73
C THR A 269 -16.40 -4.78 31.21
N MET A 270 -17.39 -5.15 30.39
CA MET A 270 -18.80 -5.13 30.79
C MET A 270 -19.10 -6.09 31.95
N LEU A 271 -18.50 -7.29 31.94
CA LEU A 271 -18.64 -8.26 33.05
C LEU A 271 -18.07 -7.71 34.35
N LYS A 272 -16.92 -7.05 34.27
CA LYS A 272 -16.27 -6.44 35.43
C LYS A 272 -17.09 -5.29 36.00
N ASP A 273 -17.55 -4.38 35.15
CA ASP A 273 -18.41 -3.26 35.56
C ASP A 273 -19.69 -3.77 36.22
N LYS A 274 -20.30 -4.85 35.69
CA LYS A 274 -21.48 -5.47 36.29
C LYS A 274 -21.19 -6.04 37.68
N LEU A 275 -20.02 -6.67 37.86
CA LEU A 275 -19.62 -7.25 39.14
C LEU A 275 -19.36 -6.15 40.19
N ASP A 276 -18.65 -5.10 39.80
CA ASP A 276 -18.35 -3.95 40.64
C ASP A 276 -19.64 -3.19 41.04
N MET A 277 -20.63 -3.10 40.15
CA MET A 277 -21.95 -2.54 40.46
C MET A 277 -22.70 -3.33 41.53
N THR A 278 -22.70 -4.67 41.46
CA THR A 278 -23.32 -5.51 42.50
C THR A 278 -22.66 -5.35 43.86
N ASP A 279 -21.34 -5.26 43.90
CA ASP A 279 -20.59 -5.04 45.14
C ASP A 279 -20.90 -3.64 45.70
N TRP A 280 -20.93 -2.62 44.84
CA TRP A 280 -21.30 -1.26 45.24
C TRP A 280 -22.72 -1.18 45.80
N GLN A 281 -23.72 -1.74 45.11
CA GLN A 281 -25.11 -1.77 45.57
C GLN A 281 -25.26 -2.44 46.94
N ARG A 282 -24.52 -3.52 47.19
CA ARG A 282 -24.53 -4.20 48.48
C ARG A 282 -23.97 -3.31 49.59
N THR A 283 -22.82 -2.66 49.34
CA THR A 283 -22.23 -1.74 50.31
C THR A 283 -23.12 -0.52 50.57
N GLN A 284 -23.77 -0.01 49.53
CA GLN A 284 -24.67 1.13 49.62
C GLN A 284 -25.88 0.80 50.51
N LYS A 285 -26.48 -0.38 50.31
CA LYS A 285 -27.60 -0.86 51.12
C LYS A 285 -27.23 -1.03 52.59
N ASP A 286 -26.06 -1.61 52.88
CA ASP A 286 -25.60 -1.80 54.27
C ASP A 286 -25.35 -0.45 54.96
N ILE A 287 -24.81 0.54 54.23
CA ILE A 287 -24.60 1.90 54.74
C ILE A 287 -25.95 2.57 55.00
N GLU A 288 -26.90 2.45 54.09
CA GLU A 288 -28.24 3.04 54.22
C GLU A 288 -29.03 2.43 55.39
N GLU A 289 -28.91 1.13 55.63
CA GLU A 289 -29.50 0.46 56.80
C GLU A 289 -28.89 0.98 58.11
N GLN A 290 -27.57 1.24 58.15
CA GLN A 290 -26.93 1.85 59.32
C GLN A 290 -27.41 3.28 59.55
N ILE A 291 -27.44 4.11 58.50
CA ILE A 291 -27.88 5.50 58.59
C ILE A 291 -29.34 5.57 59.06
N SER A 292 -30.22 4.74 58.49
CA SER A 292 -31.63 4.69 58.87
C SER A 292 -31.81 4.24 60.33
N ARG A 293 -31.06 3.24 60.78
CA ARG A 293 -31.08 2.78 62.18
C ARG A 293 -30.60 3.86 63.16
N ASP A 294 -29.48 4.50 62.89
CA ASP A 294 -28.90 5.53 63.76
C ASP A 294 -29.75 6.80 63.78
N SER A 295 -30.30 7.18 62.63
CA SER A 295 -31.29 8.26 62.51
C SER A 295 -32.52 7.96 63.36
N TYR A 296 -33.09 6.75 63.26
CA TYR A 296 -34.25 6.34 64.05
C TYR A 296 -33.99 6.36 65.56
N LEU A 297 -32.83 5.87 66.00
CA LEU A 297 -32.45 5.91 67.42
C LEU A 297 -32.25 7.34 67.93
N THR A 298 -31.72 8.22 67.09
CA THR A 298 -31.54 9.65 67.41
C THR A 298 -32.91 10.33 67.57
N TYR A 299 -33.85 10.06 66.66
CA TYR A 299 -35.23 10.55 66.74
C TYR A 299 -35.93 10.10 68.04
N LEU A 300 -35.83 8.81 68.41
CA LEU A 300 -36.40 8.32 69.66
C LEU A 300 -35.79 9.01 70.90
N ARG A 301 -34.47 9.23 70.91
CA ARG A 301 -33.79 9.95 72.00
C ARG A 301 -34.23 11.41 72.08
N GLU A 302 -34.57 12.02 70.96
CA GLU A 302 -35.05 13.40 70.88
C GLU A 302 -36.48 13.52 71.44
N ILE A 303 -37.36 12.55 71.12
CA ILE A 303 -38.69 12.45 71.75
C ILE A 303 -38.58 12.28 73.27
N GLU A 304 -37.74 11.37 73.75
CA GLU A 304 -37.57 11.11 75.18
C GLU A 304 -37.03 12.36 75.92
N LYS A 305 -36.17 13.15 75.27
CA LYS A 305 -35.73 14.45 75.79
C LYS A 305 -36.81 15.54 75.78
N THR A 306 -37.74 15.51 74.83
CA THR A 306 -38.88 16.45 74.81
C THR A 306 -39.93 16.13 75.88
N ASP A 307 -40.06 14.87 76.28
CA ASP A 307 -40.95 14.44 77.36
C ASP A 307 -40.34 14.63 78.77
N GLU A 308 -39.01 14.65 78.90
CA GLU A 308 -38.25 14.89 80.14
C GLU A 308 -37.88 16.38 80.38
N ALA A 309 -38.75 17.33 80.01
CA ALA A 309 -38.59 18.76 80.35
C ALA A 309 -39.47 19.15 81.56
N PRO A 310 -38.88 19.53 82.73
CA PRO A 310 -39.65 19.88 83.92
C PRO A 310 -40.22 21.31 83.86
N THR A 311 -41.50 21.43 84.18
CA THR A 311 -42.20 22.68 84.54
C THR A 311 -41.44 23.50 85.57
N THR A 312 -40.96 24.69 85.20
CA THR A 312 -40.83 25.86 86.09
C THR A 312 -41.19 27.17 85.35
N SER A 313 -42.32 27.73 85.76
CA SER A 313 -42.78 29.13 85.81
C SER A 313 -42.32 30.22 84.82
N ALA A 314 -43.31 30.66 84.03
CA ALA A 314 -43.88 32.03 83.99
C ALA A 314 -43.22 33.19 83.18
N THR A 315 -44.01 33.64 82.18
CA THR A 315 -44.26 35.01 81.68
C THR A 315 -43.21 35.69 80.77
N THR A 316 -43.57 35.94 79.51
CA THR A 316 -43.92 37.29 78.99
C THR A 316 -44.26 37.29 77.48
N SER A 317 -45.42 37.88 77.19
CA SER A 317 -45.85 38.66 76.02
C SER A 317 -45.28 38.44 74.60
N GLY A 318 -46.18 38.02 73.70
CA GLY A 318 -46.51 38.73 72.45
C GLY A 318 -45.56 38.57 71.25
N ASN A 319 -45.96 37.84 70.21
CA ASN A 319 -46.81 38.36 69.12
C ASN A 319 -47.14 37.21 68.15
N ALA A 320 -48.36 37.19 67.62
CA ALA A 320 -48.80 36.19 66.65
C ALA A 320 -48.34 36.57 65.23
N GLN A 321 -47.68 35.65 64.52
CA GLN A 321 -47.69 35.59 63.06
C GLN A 321 -47.78 34.14 62.57
N LYS A 322 -48.96 33.82 62.02
CA LYS A 322 -49.28 32.95 60.88
C LYS A 322 -48.36 31.75 60.57
N SER A 323 -48.95 30.57 60.78
CA SER A 323 -48.82 29.32 60.01
C SER A 323 -48.12 29.44 58.66
N GLU A 324 -47.03 28.69 58.50
CA GLU A 324 -46.73 27.89 57.31
C GLU A 324 -46.33 26.49 57.78
N ASN A 325 -47.13 25.50 57.40
CA ASN A 325 -46.87 24.10 57.66
C ASN A 325 -45.79 23.65 56.67
N GLN A 326 -44.52 23.80 57.04
CA GLN A 326 -43.43 23.16 56.30
C GLN A 326 -43.55 21.65 56.55
N PRO A 327 -43.74 20.82 55.50
CA PRO A 327 -43.72 19.38 55.69
C PRO A 327 -42.37 19.02 56.29
N GLY A 328 -42.39 18.27 57.40
CA GLY A 328 -41.16 17.80 58.01
C GLY A 328 -40.39 16.98 56.99
N LEU A 329 -39.05 17.03 57.05
CA LEU A 329 -38.11 16.30 56.19
C LEU A 329 -38.47 14.81 56.01
N TYR A 330 -39.23 14.26 56.96
CA TYR A 330 -39.79 12.91 56.98
C TYR A 330 -40.92 12.67 55.96
N GLU A 331 -41.81 13.65 55.77
CA GLU A 331 -42.95 13.57 54.83
C GLU A 331 -42.48 13.80 53.39
N GLU A 332 -41.43 14.62 53.19
CA GLU A 332 -40.75 14.77 51.90
C GLU A 332 -39.97 13.51 51.50
N LEU A 333 -39.34 12.82 52.46
CA LEU A 333 -38.70 11.51 52.25
C LEU A 333 -39.71 10.38 51.94
N LEU A 334 -40.88 10.38 52.59
CA LEU A 334 -41.97 9.45 52.29
C LEU A 334 -42.62 9.70 50.91
N ALA A 335 -42.71 10.97 50.51
CA ALA A 335 -43.16 11.35 49.16
C ALA A 335 -42.12 11.00 48.08
N ALA A 336 -40.83 11.13 48.38
CA ALA A 336 -39.74 10.70 47.50
C ALA A 336 -39.69 9.17 47.33
N GLN A 337 -39.93 8.41 48.41
CA GLN A 337 -40.00 6.95 48.37
C GLN A 337 -41.26 6.43 47.66
N SER A 338 -42.33 7.23 47.59
CA SER A 338 -43.53 6.93 46.79
C SER A 338 -43.40 7.30 45.30
N LEU A 339 -42.34 8.02 44.91
CA LEU A 339 -42.04 8.35 43.50
C LEU A 339 -41.03 7.39 42.86
N GLU A 340 -40.54 6.40 43.60
CA GLU A 340 -39.65 5.35 43.11
C GLU A 340 -40.46 4.09 42.75
N THR A 341 -41.40 4.26 41.82
CA THR A 341 -42.05 3.13 41.12
C THR A 341 -42.15 3.46 39.64
N ASP A 342 -41.01 3.48 38.95
CA ASP A 342 -40.95 3.34 37.48
C ASP A 342 -39.70 2.53 37.08
N GLU A 343 -39.39 1.48 37.85
CA GLU A 343 -38.33 0.49 37.54
C GLU A 343 -38.73 -0.49 36.42
N TRP A 344 -39.76 -0.14 35.63
CA TRP A 344 -40.36 -1.01 34.60
C TRP A 344 -40.34 -0.40 33.19
N ASP A 345 -39.80 0.82 33.03
CA ASP A 345 -39.77 1.48 31.72
C ASP A 345 -38.57 1.07 30.85
N GLU A 346 -37.43 0.70 31.44
CA GLU A 346 -36.24 0.32 30.67
C GLU A 346 -36.38 -1.06 30.02
N ASP A 347 -36.88 -2.06 30.75
CA ASP A 347 -37.12 -3.40 30.21
C ASP A 347 -38.25 -3.39 29.16
N MET A 348 -39.27 -2.53 29.35
CA MET A 348 -40.34 -2.35 28.38
C MET A 348 -39.84 -1.62 27.12
N ALA A 349 -38.97 -0.62 27.26
CA ALA A 349 -38.34 0.07 26.13
C ALA A 349 -37.40 -0.85 25.35
N ILE A 350 -36.62 -1.70 26.03
CA ILE A 350 -35.75 -2.69 25.41
C ILE A 350 -36.59 -3.76 24.68
N ALA A 351 -37.67 -4.25 25.30
CA ALA A 351 -38.59 -5.20 24.67
C ALA A 351 -39.28 -4.58 23.43
N GLN A 352 -39.68 -3.31 23.49
CA GLN A 352 -40.31 -2.60 22.38
C GLN A 352 -39.31 -2.37 21.24
N ALA A 353 -38.06 -2.01 21.54
CA ALA A 353 -36.99 -1.85 20.55
C ALA A 353 -36.64 -3.18 19.86
N LEU A 354 -36.59 -4.28 20.62
CA LEU A 354 -36.35 -5.62 20.07
C LEU A 354 -37.48 -6.06 19.13
N LEU A 355 -38.73 -5.75 19.48
CA LEU A 355 -39.91 -6.08 18.68
C LEU A 355 -39.97 -5.28 17.36
N LEU A 356 -39.62 -3.99 17.40
CA LEU A 356 -39.53 -3.12 16.22
C LEU A 356 -38.44 -3.60 15.25
N SER A 357 -37.26 -3.97 15.77
CA SER A 357 -36.18 -4.56 14.97
C SER A 357 -36.60 -5.87 14.27
N GLN A 358 -37.37 -6.71 14.96
CA GLN A 358 -37.90 -7.95 14.38
C GLN A 358 -38.94 -7.68 13.27
N GLN A 359 -39.78 -6.64 13.41
CA GLN A 359 -40.72 -6.23 12.36
C GLN A 359 -40.01 -5.68 11.12
N ASP A 360 -38.98 -4.85 11.29
CA ASP A 360 -38.20 -4.32 10.17
C ASP A 360 -37.47 -5.44 9.42
N TYR A 361 -36.91 -6.41 10.14
CA TYR A 361 -36.30 -7.60 9.53
C TYR A 361 -37.30 -8.44 8.71
N LEU A 362 -38.52 -8.61 9.18
CA LEU A 362 -39.55 -9.35 8.44
C LEU A 362 -40.09 -8.55 7.24
N SER A 363 -40.14 -7.22 7.34
CA SER A 363 -40.59 -6.34 6.24
C SER A 363 -39.60 -6.32 5.07
N THR A 364 -38.30 -6.45 5.36
CA THR A 364 -37.22 -6.48 4.35
C THR A 364 -37.10 -7.85 3.64
N GLN A 365 -37.82 -8.88 4.11
CA GLN A 365 -37.85 -10.23 3.53
C GLN A 365 -39.12 -10.54 2.70
N GLY A 366 -39.90 -9.52 2.30
CA GLY A 366 -41.05 -9.65 1.38
C GLY A 366 -40.66 -9.94 -0.10
N PRO A 367 -41.56 -10.53 -0.90
CA PRO A 367 -41.24 -11.58 -1.88
C PRO A 367 -40.43 -11.09 -3.08
N SER A 368 -39.43 -11.87 -3.45
CA SER A 368 -38.78 -11.82 -4.76
C SER A 368 -39.85 -12.01 -5.84
N THR A 369 -40.16 -10.92 -6.54
CA THR A 369 -40.94 -10.96 -7.78
C THR A 369 -40.13 -11.70 -8.83
N SER A 370 -40.35 -13.02 -8.90
CA SER A 370 -40.06 -13.80 -10.09
C SER A 370 -40.93 -13.25 -11.22
N SER A 371 -40.36 -12.34 -12.01
CA SER A 371 -40.92 -11.94 -13.30
C SER A 371 -40.09 -12.60 -14.39
N LYS A 372 -40.82 -13.30 -15.25
CA LYS A 372 -40.41 -14.05 -16.44
C LYS A 372 -39.63 -13.21 -17.45
#